data_AF-A0A947AJS6-F1
#
_entry.id   AF-A0A947AJS6-F1
#
_cell.length_a   1.000
_cell.length_b   1.000
_cell.length_c   1.000
_cell.angle_alpha   90.00
_cell.angle_beta   90.00
_cell.angle_gamma   90.00
#
_symmetry.space_group_name_H-M   'P 1'
#
loop_
_entity.id
_entity.type
_entity.pdbx_description
1 polymer ?
#
loop_
_entity_poly.entity_id
_entity_poly.type
_entity_poly.pdbx_seq_one_letter_code
_entity_poly.pdbx_strand_id
1 'polypeptide(L)'
;MEDLREMLKISTSRLDMINQFLSAPENEAVNAILELVDKYGGPDEINRKAAEAQKPETLLNQLKEMNSPYVNDLKWLGERIADKSFISMDQYREKILGEKLRNVSINEEMAVTLEISAYQYFPWLISQAKRAIEKKELMPGRFIRVRNMAEQIEDQGDTLAVAAAMQMIGAS
;
A
#
# COMPACT_ATOMS: atom_id res chain seq x y z
N MET A 1 -39.76 -8.82 -27.75
CA MET A 1 -38.46 -8.82 -27.04
C MET A 1 -37.31 -9.28 -27.92
N GLU A 2 -37.48 -10.27 -28.80
CA GLU A 2 -36.43 -10.68 -29.76
C GLU A 2 -35.97 -9.53 -30.69
N ASP A 3 -36.91 -8.71 -31.18
CA ASP A 3 -36.63 -7.56 -32.05
C ASP A 3 -35.70 -6.50 -31.40
N LEU A 4 -35.87 -6.25 -30.10
CA LEU A 4 -35.00 -5.34 -29.35
C LEU A 4 -33.58 -5.90 -29.15
N ARG A 5 -33.41 -7.23 -29.11
CA ARG A 5 -32.07 -7.85 -28.97
C ARG A 5 -31.30 -7.79 -30.28
N GLU A 6 -31.97 -7.84 -31.43
CA GLU A 6 -31.34 -7.67 -32.74
C GLU A 6 -30.80 -6.24 -32.95
N MET A 7 -31.49 -5.22 -32.41
CA MET A 7 -31.01 -3.82 -32.43
C MET A 7 -29.72 -3.58 -31.62
N LEU A 8 -29.38 -4.48 -30.70
CA LEU A 8 -28.14 -4.41 -29.92
C LEU A 8 -26.93 -4.98 -30.69
N LYS A 9 -27.14 -5.67 -31.82
CA LYS A 9 -26.04 -6.20 -32.64
C LYS A 9 -25.28 -5.07 -33.32
N ILE A 10 -23.98 -4.99 -33.04
CA ILE A 10 -23.07 -4.11 -33.77
C ILE A 10 -22.77 -4.78 -35.12
N SER A 11 -22.94 -4.04 -36.22
CA SER A 11 -22.62 -4.59 -37.55
C SER A 11 -21.12 -4.85 -37.69
N THR A 12 -20.77 -5.94 -38.37
CA THR A 12 -19.37 -6.30 -38.66
C THR A 12 -18.64 -5.19 -39.39
N SER A 13 -19.30 -4.54 -40.35
CA SER A 13 -18.75 -3.38 -41.07
C SER A 13 -18.29 -2.24 -40.17
N ARG A 14 -19.02 -1.97 -39.07
CA ARG A 14 -18.64 -0.93 -38.10
C ARG A 14 -17.45 -1.38 -37.25
N LEU A 15 -17.37 -2.66 -36.89
CA LEU A 15 -16.21 -3.21 -36.20
C LEU A 15 -14.97 -3.16 -37.10
N ASP A 16 -15.10 -3.47 -38.38
CA ASP A 16 -14.00 -3.42 -39.35
C ASP A 16 -13.46 -1.99 -39.51
N MET A 17 -14.35 -1.00 -39.59
CA MET A 17 -13.94 0.42 -39.62
C MET A 17 -13.20 0.85 -38.35
N ILE A 18 -13.64 0.40 -37.17
CA ILE A 18 -12.97 0.70 -35.90
C ILE A 18 -11.58 0.04 -35.89
N ASN A 19 -11.49 -1.23 -36.28
CA ASN A 19 -10.22 -1.94 -36.34
C ASN A 19 -9.25 -1.24 -37.30
N GLN A 20 -9.72 -0.89 -38.50
CA GLN A 20 -8.91 -0.18 -39.49
C GLN A 20 -8.38 1.15 -38.94
N PHE A 21 -9.23 1.93 -38.26
CA PHE A 21 -8.80 3.17 -37.63
C PHE A 21 -7.77 2.94 -36.52
N LEU A 22 -7.98 1.98 -35.62
CA LEU A 22 -7.08 1.71 -34.50
C LEU A 22 -5.74 1.09 -34.94
N SER A 23 -5.73 0.31 -36.04
CA SER A 23 -4.53 -0.34 -36.56
C SER A 23 -3.83 0.46 -37.67
N ALA A 24 -4.37 1.62 -38.06
CA ALA A 24 -3.79 2.46 -39.10
C ALA A 24 -2.40 2.98 -38.68
N PRO A 25 -1.32 2.72 -39.44
CA PRO A 25 0.02 3.19 -39.12
C PRO A 25 0.14 4.71 -38.99
N GLU A 26 -0.71 5.46 -39.68
CA GLU A 26 -0.82 6.92 -39.64
C GLU A 26 -1.62 7.45 -38.44
N ASN A 27 -2.17 6.59 -37.59
CA ASN A 27 -2.93 7.01 -36.41
C ASN A 27 -2.00 7.56 -35.32
N GLU A 28 -1.80 8.87 -35.33
CA GLU A 28 -0.93 9.57 -34.37
C GLU A 28 -1.30 9.30 -32.90
N ALA A 29 -2.59 9.17 -32.57
CA ALA A 29 -3.02 8.95 -31.20
C ALA A 29 -2.63 7.55 -30.69
N VAL A 30 -2.81 6.52 -31.52
CA VAL A 30 -2.39 5.15 -31.17
C VAL A 30 -0.87 5.07 -31.10
N ASN A 31 -0.16 5.68 -32.05
CA ASN A 31 1.30 5.72 -32.05
C ASN A 31 1.85 6.40 -30.78
N ALA A 32 1.29 7.54 -30.37
CA ALA A 32 1.71 8.22 -29.14
C ALA A 32 1.49 7.36 -27.88
N ILE A 33 0.41 6.56 -27.84
CA ILE A 33 0.18 5.60 -26.74
C ILE A 33 1.22 4.48 -26.79
N LEU A 34 1.50 3.92 -27.96
CA LEU A 34 2.49 2.86 -28.13
C LEU A 34 3.90 3.34 -27.76
N GLU A 35 4.30 4.55 -28.15
CA GLU A 35 5.58 5.15 -27.74
C GLU A 35 5.69 5.28 -26.21
N LEU A 36 4.59 5.63 -25.53
CA LEU A 36 4.56 5.69 -24.07
C LEU A 36 4.73 4.30 -23.44
N VAL A 37 4.04 3.29 -23.99
CA VAL A 37 4.13 1.90 -23.56
C VAL A 37 5.54 1.34 -23.80
N ASP A 38 6.16 1.64 -24.94
CA ASP A 38 7.53 1.22 -25.23
C ASP A 38 8.53 1.86 -24.27
N LYS A 39 8.34 3.14 -23.92
CA LYS A 39 9.22 3.87 -23.02
C LYS A 39 9.13 3.40 -21.57
N TYR A 40 7.91 3.24 -21.04
CA TYR A 40 7.70 2.97 -19.61
C TYR A 40 7.40 1.50 -19.30
N GLY A 41 6.98 0.74 -20.31
CA GLY A 41 6.45 -0.61 -20.20
C GLY A 41 4.92 -0.61 -20.16
N GLY A 42 4.32 -1.77 -20.49
CA GLY A 42 2.89 -2.00 -20.29
C GLY A 42 2.51 -2.14 -18.81
N PRO A 43 1.23 -2.39 -18.50
CA PRO A 43 0.74 -2.51 -17.13
C PRO A 43 1.54 -3.49 -16.25
N ASP A 44 1.90 -4.66 -16.79
CA ASP A 44 2.66 -5.67 -16.05
C ASP A 44 4.06 -5.19 -15.66
N GLU A 45 4.74 -4.49 -16.57
CA GLU A 45 6.08 -3.93 -16.32
C GLU A 45 6.03 -2.80 -15.30
N ILE A 46 5.02 -1.93 -15.41
CA ILE A 46 4.78 -0.84 -14.44
C ILE A 46 4.53 -1.42 -13.06
N ASN A 47 3.66 -2.43 -12.95
CA ASN A 47 3.35 -3.08 -11.68
C ASN A 47 4.57 -3.81 -11.09
N ARG A 48 5.39 -4.46 -11.93
CA ARG A 48 6.64 -5.09 -11.49
C ARG A 48 7.60 -4.05 -10.91
N LYS A 49 7.85 -2.96 -11.62
CA LYS A 49 8.70 -1.85 -11.15
C LYS A 49 8.16 -1.23 -9.86
N ALA A 50 6.85 -1.06 -9.75
CA ALA A 50 6.22 -0.56 -8.54
C ALA A 50 6.45 -1.51 -7.35
N ALA A 51 6.25 -2.82 -7.54
CA ALA A 51 6.49 -3.82 -6.50
C ALA A 51 7.96 -3.86 -6.06
N GLU A 52 8.91 -3.72 -6.98
CA GLU A 52 10.34 -3.66 -6.67
C GLU A 52 10.73 -2.38 -5.93
N ALA A 53 10.16 -1.24 -6.33
CA ALA A 53 10.37 0.05 -5.69
C ALA A 53 9.80 0.09 -4.26
N GLN A 54 8.71 -0.65 -3.99
CA GLN A 54 8.08 -0.72 -2.68
C GLN A 54 8.77 -1.65 -1.69
N LYS A 55 9.75 -2.45 -2.12
CA LYS A 55 10.48 -3.34 -1.21
C LYS A 55 11.15 -2.53 -0.08
N PRO A 56 11.06 -2.96 1.20
CA PRO A 56 11.66 -2.24 2.32
C PRO A 56 13.13 -1.92 2.13
N GLU A 57 13.90 -2.82 1.51
CA GLU A 57 15.33 -2.62 1.25
C GLU A 57 15.58 -1.50 0.25
N THR A 58 14.77 -1.44 -0.83
CA THR A 58 14.84 -0.40 -1.85
C THR A 58 14.56 0.96 -1.24
N LEU A 59 13.45 1.09 -0.50
CA LEU A 59 13.05 2.32 0.16
C LEU A 59 14.10 2.77 1.19
N LEU A 60 14.64 1.84 1.98
CA LEU A 60 15.67 2.15 2.96
C LEU A 60 16.98 2.64 2.30
N ASN A 61 17.33 2.13 1.13
CA ASN A 61 18.49 2.61 0.38
C ASN A 61 18.28 4.03 -0.16
N GLN A 62 17.10 4.32 -0.72
CA GLN A 62 16.76 5.70 -1.15
C GLN A 62 16.82 6.69 0.02
N LEU A 63 16.29 6.30 1.18
CA LEU A 63 16.35 7.11 2.41
C LEU A 63 17.79 7.37 2.87
N LYS A 64 18.70 6.40 2.71
CA LYS A 64 20.13 6.61 3.02
C LYS A 64 20.78 7.59 2.03
N GLU A 65 20.54 7.43 0.74
CA GLU A 65 21.12 8.29 -0.31
C GLU A 65 20.71 9.75 -0.13
N MET A 66 19.48 10.01 0.30
CA MET A 66 19.00 11.36 0.60
C MET A 66 19.37 11.87 2.01
N ASN A 67 20.18 11.13 2.78
CA ASN A 67 20.54 11.44 4.17
C ASN A 67 19.31 11.67 5.07
N SER A 68 18.25 10.89 4.89
CA SER A 68 17.04 10.99 5.69
C SER A 68 17.32 10.68 7.17
N PRO A 69 16.75 11.46 8.11
CA PRO A 69 16.91 11.19 9.55
C PRO A 69 16.24 9.88 10.01
N TYR A 70 15.35 9.30 9.19
CA TYR A 70 14.47 8.19 9.58
C TYR A 70 15.09 6.80 9.42
N VAL A 71 16.27 6.69 8.80
CA VAL A 71 16.93 5.40 8.52
C VAL A 71 17.17 4.58 9.80
N ASN A 72 17.61 5.24 10.89
CA ASN A 72 17.92 4.54 12.15
C ASN A 72 16.65 4.04 12.84
N ASP A 73 15.58 4.82 12.77
CA ASP A 73 14.28 4.45 13.33
C ASP A 73 13.65 3.26 12.58
N LEU A 74 13.77 3.22 11.25
CA LEU A 74 13.33 2.07 10.45
C LEU A 74 14.14 0.80 10.74
N LYS A 75 15.46 0.92 10.92
CA LYS A 75 16.30 -0.21 11.34
C LYS A 75 15.87 -0.72 12.72
N TRP A 76 15.68 0.19 13.67
CA TRP A 76 15.19 -0.17 15.01
C TRP A 76 13.83 -0.89 14.93
N LEU A 77 12.90 -0.40 14.11
CA LEU A 77 11.60 -1.04 13.91
C LEU A 77 11.75 -2.45 13.34
N GLY A 78 12.57 -2.62 12.30
CA GLY A 78 12.86 -3.92 11.70
C GLY A 78 13.44 -4.92 12.70
N GLU A 79 14.35 -4.48 13.58
CA GLU A 79 14.89 -5.31 14.66
C GLU A 79 13.81 -5.75 15.66
N ARG A 80 12.90 -4.84 16.04
CA ARG A 80 11.78 -5.16 16.96
C ARG A 80 10.75 -6.11 16.35
N ILE A 81 10.63 -6.12 15.03
CA ILE A 81 9.79 -7.09 14.31
C ILE A 81 10.49 -8.45 14.29
N ALA A 82 11.78 -8.47 13.94
CA ALA A 82 12.57 -9.69 13.85
C ALA A 82 12.70 -10.43 15.19
N ASP A 83 12.84 -9.69 16.30
CA ASP A 83 12.91 -10.26 17.65
C ASP A 83 11.53 -10.60 18.26
N LYS A 84 10.43 -10.36 17.52
CA LYS A 84 9.04 -10.56 17.95
C LYS A 84 8.70 -9.81 19.25
N SER A 85 9.19 -8.57 19.40
CA SER A 85 8.90 -7.70 20.55
C SER A 85 7.42 -7.30 20.66
N PHE A 86 6.68 -7.31 19.56
CA PHE A 86 5.27 -6.95 19.54
C PHE A 86 4.39 -8.10 20.06
N ILE A 87 3.34 -7.76 20.82
CA ILE A 87 2.39 -8.75 21.32
C ILE A 87 1.62 -9.38 20.16
N SER A 88 1.46 -10.70 20.16
CA SER A 88 0.60 -11.39 19.19
C SER A 88 -0.89 -11.19 19.52
N MET A 89 -1.78 -11.41 18.54
CA MET A 89 -3.22 -11.38 18.78
C MET A 89 -3.66 -12.35 19.89
N ASP A 90 -3.08 -13.55 19.93
CA ASP A 90 -3.42 -14.56 20.95
C ASP A 90 -2.98 -14.12 22.34
N GLN A 91 -1.75 -13.60 22.47
CA GLN A 91 -1.26 -13.05 23.73
C GLN A 91 -2.08 -11.84 24.17
N TYR A 92 -2.52 -11.00 23.23
CA TYR A 92 -3.37 -9.86 23.54
C TYR A 92 -4.75 -10.30 24.03
N ARG A 93 -5.37 -11.29 23.37
CA ARG A 93 -6.64 -11.90 23.80
C ARG A 93 -6.52 -12.49 25.20
N GLU A 94 -5.43 -13.22 25.49
CA GLU A 94 -5.15 -13.76 26.82
C GLU A 94 -4.96 -12.65 27.87
N LYS A 95 -4.23 -11.58 27.54
CA LYS A 95 -4.04 -10.42 28.42
C LYS A 95 -5.37 -9.76 28.81
N ILE A 96 -6.33 -9.66 27.88
CA ILE A 96 -7.62 -8.98 28.12
C ILE A 96 -8.65 -9.91 28.77
N LEU A 97 -8.78 -11.14 28.28
CA LEU A 97 -9.84 -12.07 28.70
C LEU A 97 -9.39 -13.03 29.82
N GLY A 98 -8.09 -13.25 29.98
CA GLY A 98 -7.54 -14.18 30.97
C GLY A 98 -8.16 -15.57 30.84
N GLU A 99 -8.57 -16.15 31.97
CA GLU A 99 -9.21 -17.47 32.03
C GLU A 99 -10.51 -17.56 31.22
N LYS A 100 -11.20 -16.43 31.00
CA LYS A 100 -12.46 -16.41 30.22
C LYS A 100 -12.24 -16.76 28.76
N LEU A 101 -11.01 -16.63 28.24
CA LEU A 101 -10.69 -16.94 26.85
C LEU A 101 -11.13 -18.35 26.44
N ARG A 102 -11.05 -19.32 27.37
CA ARG A 102 -11.44 -20.73 27.11
C ARG A 102 -12.94 -20.92 26.87
N ASN A 103 -13.76 -19.99 27.37
CA ASN A 103 -15.21 -20.09 27.39
C ASN A 103 -15.89 -19.02 26.53
N VAL A 104 -15.11 -18.23 25.78
CA VAL A 104 -15.62 -17.16 24.92
C VAL A 104 -15.29 -17.49 23.48
N SER A 105 -16.31 -17.51 22.62
CA SER A 105 -16.11 -17.49 21.17
C SER A 105 -15.99 -16.03 20.71
N ILE A 106 -14.90 -15.72 20.00
CA ILE A 106 -14.69 -14.38 19.43
C ILE A 106 -15.37 -14.37 18.06
N ASN A 107 -16.36 -13.49 17.90
CA ASN A 107 -17.00 -13.28 16.61
C ASN A 107 -16.07 -12.44 15.71
N GLU A 108 -15.64 -13.02 14.59
CA GLU A 108 -14.80 -12.37 13.59
C GLU A 108 -15.57 -11.97 12.31
N GLU A 109 -16.88 -12.25 12.22
CA GLU A 109 -17.71 -11.92 11.04
C GLU A 109 -17.75 -10.41 10.76
N MET A 110 -17.74 -9.60 11.82
CA MET A 110 -17.73 -8.13 11.76
C MET A 110 -16.47 -7.57 12.41
N ALA A 111 -15.33 -8.23 12.19
CA ALA A 111 -14.05 -7.79 12.74
C ALA A 111 -13.73 -6.35 12.29
N VAL A 112 -13.43 -5.49 13.26
CA VAL A 112 -13.03 -4.10 13.02
C VAL A 112 -11.51 -4.00 12.88
N THR A 113 -11.05 -3.05 12.07
CA THR A 113 -9.61 -2.75 11.95
C THR A 113 -9.26 -1.59 12.88
N LEU A 114 -8.20 -1.75 13.67
CA LEU A 114 -7.62 -0.63 14.41
C LEU A 114 -6.89 0.28 13.43
N GLU A 115 -7.38 1.52 13.32
CA GLU A 115 -6.89 2.53 12.38
C GLU A 115 -6.39 3.78 13.10
N ILE A 116 -5.32 4.39 12.58
CA ILE A 116 -5.00 5.81 12.84
C ILE A 116 -5.53 6.65 11.68
N SER A 117 -6.60 7.39 11.91
CA SER A 117 -7.27 8.17 10.85
C SER A 117 -6.59 9.51 10.51
N ALA A 118 -5.62 9.96 11.33
CA ALA A 118 -4.96 11.24 11.18
C ALA A 118 -3.45 11.15 11.40
N TYR A 119 -2.77 10.39 10.53
CA TYR A 119 -1.34 10.16 10.60
C TYR A 119 -0.56 11.22 9.79
N GLN A 120 0.26 12.03 10.45
CA GLN A 120 0.91 13.18 9.79
C GLN A 120 2.41 12.99 9.56
N TYR A 121 3.11 12.38 10.53
CA TYR A 121 4.57 12.32 10.53
C TYR A 121 5.09 10.94 10.91
N PHE A 122 6.13 10.49 10.21
CA PHE A 122 6.82 9.24 10.43
C PHE A 122 7.19 8.98 11.91
N PRO A 123 7.80 9.92 12.65
CA PRO A 123 8.20 9.69 14.04
C PRO A 123 7.06 9.27 14.98
N TRP A 124 5.81 9.60 14.67
CA TRP A 124 4.67 9.19 15.49
C TRP A 124 4.42 7.68 15.42
N LEU A 125 4.76 7.03 14.30
CA LEU A 125 4.69 5.56 14.20
C LEU A 125 5.71 4.91 15.11
N ILE A 126 6.92 5.46 15.22
CA ILE A 126 7.95 4.96 16.12
C ILE A 126 7.54 5.14 17.58
N SER A 127 6.97 6.29 17.93
CA SER A 127 6.39 6.52 19.26
C SER A 127 5.29 5.51 19.57
N GLN A 128 4.42 5.21 18.60
CA GLN A 128 3.36 4.23 18.78
C GLN A 128 3.91 2.80 18.89
N ALA A 129 4.92 2.44 18.09
CA ALA A 129 5.59 1.15 18.19
C ALA A 129 6.24 0.94 19.56
N LYS A 130 6.96 1.96 20.07
CA LYS A 130 7.55 1.94 21.42
C LYS A 130 6.47 1.73 22.49
N ARG A 131 5.37 2.49 22.40
CA ARG A 131 4.23 2.34 23.32
C ARG A 131 3.60 0.95 23.22
N ALA A 132 3.37 0.45 22.02
CA ALA A 132 2.76 -0.86 21.79
C ALA A 132 3.57 -1.98 22.43
N ILE A 133 4.91 -1.93 22.29
CA ILE A 133 5.82 -2.86 22.96
C ILE A 133 5.74 -2.69 24.48
N GLU A 134 5.91 -1.46 25.00
CA GLU A 134 5.95 -1.19 26.44
C GLU A 134 4.66 -1.59 27.15
N LYS A 135 3.52 -1.22 26.57
CA LYS A 135 2.19 -1.44 27.15
C LYS A 135 1.58 -2.77 26.73
N LYS A 136 2.22 -3.54 25.85
CA LYS A 136 1.66 -4.74 25.24
C LYS A 136 0.31 -4.45 24.58
N GLU A 137 0.26 -3.41 23.76
CA GLU A 137 -0.89 -3.02 22.94
C GLU A 137 -0.68 -3.53 21.51
N LEU A 138 -1.78 -3.73 20.77
CA LEU A 138 -1.71 -4.06 19.35
C LEU A 138 -1.27 -2.85 18.53
N MET A 139 -0.46 -3.09 17.50
CA MET A 139 -0.20 -2.08 16.48
C MET A 139 -1.44 -1.90 15.59
N PRO A 140 -1.76 -0.66 15.17
CA PRO A 140 -2.79 -0.43 14.16
C PRO A 140 -2.43 -1.12 12.84
N GLY A 141 -3.46 -1.62 12.14
CA GLY A 141 -3.32 -2.27 10.83
C GLY A 141 -3.55 -1.31 9.66
N ARG A 142 -4.13 -0.13 9.92
CA ARG A 142 -4.40 0.88 8.91
C ARG A 142 -3.98 2.28 9.35
N PHE A 143 -3.39 3.04 8.44
CA PHE A 143 -2.90 4.40 8.70
C PHE A 143 -3.35 5.34 7.58
N ILE A 144 -4.25 6.26 7.90
CA ILE A 144 -4.68 7.29 6.96
C ILE A 144 -3.78 8.51 7.12
N ARG A 145 -2.98 8.76 6.09
CA ARG A 145 -2.14 9.96 6.04
C ARG A 145 -2.97 11.19 5.74
N VAL A 146 -2.82 12.23 6.57
CA VAL A 146 -3.49 13.52 6.37
C VAL A 146 -2.45 14.64 6.46
N ARG A 147 -1.97 15.14 5.31
CA ARG A 147 -1.01 16.24 5.27
C ARG A 147 -1.16 17.02 3.96
N ASN A 148 -0.81 18.29 3.96
CA ASN A 148 -0.79 19.09 2.74
C ASN A 148 0.32 18.59 1.80
N MET A 149 0.02 18.47 0.50
CA MET A 149 0.97 18.06 -0.54
C MET A 149 2.25 18.90 -0.54
N ALA A 150 2.15 20.21 -0.30
CA ALA A 150 3.31 21.10 -0.27
C ALA A 150 4.33 20.69 0.80
N GLU A 151 3.84 20.25 1.96
CA GLU A 151 4.70 19.83 3.07
C GLU A 151 5.30 18.44 2.88
N GLN A 152 4.68 17.60 2.04
CA GLN A 152 5.18 16.26 1.73
C GLN A 152 6.33 16.28 0.71
N ILE A 153 6.43 17.33 -0.12
CA ILE A 153 7.48 17.43 -1.14
C ILE A 153 8.87 17.65 -0.51
N GLU A 154 8.93 18.39 0.61
CA GLU A 154 10.19 18.76 1.29
C GLU A 154 10.38 17.99 2.61
N ASP A 155 9.78 16.80 2.74
CA ASP A 155 9.67 16.07 4.01
C ASP A 155 10.91 15.24 4.42
N GLN A 156 12.04 15.43 3.73
CA GLN A 156 13.28 14.65 3.92
C GLN A 156 13.05 13.12 3.90
N GLY A 157 12.08 12.66 3.11
CA GLY A 157 11.78 11.25 2.94
C GLY A 157 10.78 10.71 3.97
N ASP A 158 10.03 11.54 4.70
CA ASP A 158 8.98 11.09 5.62
C ASP A 158 8.00 10.15 4.90
N THR A 159 7.55 10.52 3.70
CA THR A 159 6.66 9.69 2.89
C THR A 159 7.26 8.32 2.55
N LEU A 160 8.54 8.28 2.17
CA LEU A 160 9.25 7.02 1.90
C LEU A 160 9.44 6.20 3.18
N ALA A 161 9.69 6.85 4.30
CA ALA A 161 9.85 6.20 5.59
C ALA A 161 8.53 5.58 6.08
N VAL A 162 7.41 6.28 5.90
CA VAL A 162 6.08 5.72 6.15
C VAL A 162 5.83 4.50 5.27
N ALA A 163 6.07 4.61 3.95
CA ALA A 163 5.88 3.51 3.03
C ALA A 163 6.71 2.28 3.43
N ALA A 164 7.98 2.48 3.80
CA ALA A 164 8.86 1.41 4.27
C ALA A 164 8.32 0.76 5.55
N ALA A 165 7.88 1.56 6.53
CA ALA A 165 7.31 1.04 7.76
C ALA A 165 6.01 0.25 7.52
N MET A 166 5.12 0.71 6.65
CA MET A 166 3.89 -0.01 6.30
C MET A 166 4.19 -1.40 5.74
N GLN A 167 5.17 -1.49 4.82
CA GLN A 167 5.62 -2.76 4.25
C GLN A 167 6.25 -3.67 5.32
N MET A 168 7.03 -3.11 6.25
CA MET A 168 7.64 -3.88 7.33
C MET A 168 6.62 -4.47 8.32
N ILE A 169 5.61 -3.68 8.72
CA ILE A 169 4.61 -4.10 9.71
C ILE A 169 3.40 -4.82 9.10
N GLY A 170 3.29 -4.87 7.76
CA GLY A 170 2.16 -5.44 7.06
C GLY A 170 0.87 -4.63 7.21
N ALA A 171 0.97 -3.30 7.29
CA ALA A 171 -0.16 -2.38 7.39
C ALA A 171 -0.43 -1.68 6.05
N SER A 172 -1.61 -1.06 5.95
CA SER A 172 -2.08 -0.29 4.78
C SER A 172 -2.25 1.18 5.06
#